data_AF-A0A8T5SWL7-F1
#
_entry.id   AF-A0A8T5SWL7-F1
#
_cell.length_a   1.000
_cell.length_b   1.000
_cell.length_c   1.000
_cell.angle_alpha   90.00
_cell.angle_beta   90.00
_cell.angle_gamma   90.00
#
_symmetry.space_group_name_H-M   'P 1'
#
loop_
_entity.id
_entity.type
_entity.pdbx_description
1 polymer ?
#
loop_
_entity_poly.entity_id
_entity_poly.type
_entity_poly.pdbx_seq_one_letter_code
_entity_poly.pdbx_strand_id
1 'polypeptide(L)'
;MSKEERLAFFEEQIEVEKKIVETAHKIVKGVKNILVREMILAVALDSQKHETMLTALRDRLILPVPGIDEVVSDEIGEAIQEHIDLEAKALKQYKDFLDNLCCSDDKEKIVIKAIYEDEQRHHELLRWIFKTIVQKETLIEEDIWDDMWTDAFTHGTPGG
;
A
#
# COMPACT_ATOMS: atom_id res chain seq x y z
N MET A 1 -19.41 -13.87 9.90
CA MET A 1 -18.30 -13.72 10.85
C MET A 1 -18.69 -12.65 11.86
N SER A 2 -18.64 -12.95 13.16
CA SER A 2 -18.99 -12.01 14.23
C SER A 2 -17.93 -10.93 14.39
N LYS A 3 -18.23 -9.88 15.18
CA LYS A 3 -17.27 -8.83 15.51
C LYS A 3 -16.05 -9.42 16.23
N GLU A 4 -16.28 -10.34 17.15
CA GLU A 4 -15.25 -11.01 17.96
C GLU A 4 -14.36 -11.90 17.08
N GLU A 5 -14.95 -12.64 16.14
CA GLU A 5 -14.20 -13.44 15.16
C GLU A 5 -13.30 -12.57 14.26
N ARG A 6 -13.80 -11.40 13.84
CA ARG A 6 -13.02 -10.43 13.06
C ARG A 6 -11.87 -9.83 13.87
N LEU A 7 -12.12 -9.44 15.12
CA LEU A 7 -11.09 -8.88 15.99
C LEU A 7 -9.97 -9.88 16.26
N ALA A 8 -10.34 -11.13 16.61
CA ALA A 8 -9.35 -12.18 16.83
C ALA A 8 -8.48 -12.42 15.59
N PHE A 9 -9.10 -12.45 14.39
CA PHE A 9 -8.37 -12.59 13.14
C PHE A 9 -7.40 -11.41 12.90
N PHE A 10 -7.86 -10.17 13.04
CA PHE A 10 -7.00 -9.00 12.82
C PHE A 10 -5.83 -8.96 13.81
N GLU A 11 -6.07 -9.25 15.09
CA GLU A 11 -5.03 -9.30 16.11
C GLU A 11 -3.98 -10.39 15.81
N GLU A 12 -4.42 -11.58 15.40
CA GLU A 12 -3.51 -12.65 15.00
C GLU A 12 -2.65 -12.24 13.79
N GLN A 13 -3.26 -11.67 12.75
CA GLN A 13 -2.53 -11.24 11.55
C GLN A 13 -1.57 -10.09 11.83
N ILE A 14 -1.92 -9.13 12.69
CA ILE A 14 -1.02 -8.05 13.11
C ILE A 14 0.25 -8.62 13.73
N GLU A 15 0.14 -9.63 14.60
CA GLU A 15 1.31 -10.26 15.22
C GLU A 15 2.14 -11.07 14.22
N VAL A 16 1.49 -11.69 13.22
CA VAL A 16 2.19 -12.34 12.11
C VAL A 16 3.02 -11.32 11.31
N GLU A 17 2.41 -10.21 10.90
CA GLU A 17 3.08 -9.18 10.10
C GLU A 17 4.26 -8.54 10.86
N LYS A 18 4.08 -8.20 12.14
CA LYS A 18 5.17 -7.72 13.00
C LYS A 18 6.34 -8.69 13.04
N LYS A 19 6.03 -9.99 13.20
CA LYS A 19 7.06 -11.03 13.26
C LYS A 19 7.82 -11.19 11.94
N ILE A 20 7.15 -11.00 10.80
CA ILE A 20 7.79 -10.97 9.48
C ILE A 20 8.80 -9.81 9.43
N VAL A 21 8.38 -8.60 9.81
CA VAL A 21 9.24 -7.41 9.86
C VAL A 21 10.46 -7.64 10.75
N GLU A 22 10.25 -8.13 11.97
CA GLU A 22 11.34 -8.41 12.93
C GLU A 22 12.33 -9.44 12.38
N THR A 23 11.82 -10.52 11.78
CA THR A 23 12.64 -11.60 11.24
C THR A 23 13.46 -11.12 10.04
N ALA A 24 12.86 -10.34 9.14
CA ALA A 24 13.54 -9.73 8.01
C ALA A 24 14.71 -8.85 8.47
N HIS A 25 14.47 -7.94 9.42
CA HIS A 25 15.51 -7.07 10.00
C HIS A 25 16.62 -7.85 10.69
N LYS A 26 16.31 -9.01 11.30
CA LYS A 26 17.32 -9.88 11.90
C LYS A 26 18.19 -10.57 10.86
N ILE A 27 17.58 -11.12 9.81
CA ILE A 27 18.28 -11.86 8.74
C ILE A 27 19.27 -10.95 8.01
N VAL A 28 18.85 -9.73 7.69
CA VAL A 28 19.68 -8.83 6.87
C VAL A 28 20.97 -8.35 7.53
N LYS A 29 21.10 -8.43 8.86
CA LYS A 29 22.33 -8.04 9.59
C LYS A 29 23.58 -8.78 9.11
N GLY A 30 23.42 -10.00 8.61
CA GLY A 30 24.51 -10.81 8.05
C GLY A 30 24.67 -10.71 6.53
N VAL A 31 23.77 -10.03 5.83
CA VAL A 31 23.70 -10.01 4.38
C VAL A 31 24.58 -8.89 3.82
N LYS A 32 25.73 -9.28 3.26
CA LYS A 32 26.66 -8.33 2.60
C LYS A 32 26.19 -7.88 1.22
N ASN A 33 25.42 -8.72 0.52
CA ASN A 33 24.89 -8.38 -0.79
C ASN A 33 23.78 -7.33 -0.62
N ILE A 34 24.06 -6.10 -1.05
CA ILE A 34 23.16 -4.96 -0.88
C ILE A 34 21.82 -5.22 -1.56
N LEU A 35 21.82 -5.71 -2.81
CA LEU A 35 20.58 -5.96 -3.55
C LEU A 35 19.67 -6.95 -2.80
N VAL A 36 20.22 -8.08 -2.36
CA VAL A 36 19.44 -9.09 -1.61
C VAL A 36 18.93 -8.52 -0.29
N ARG A 37 19.76 -7.74 0.41
CA ARG A 37 19.37 -7.09 1.65
C ARG A 37 18.19 -6.14 1.45
N GLU A 38 18.29 -5.23 0.48
CA GLU A 38 17.25 -4.22 0.26
C GLU A 38 15.96 -4.85 -0.25
N MET A 39 16.02 -5.92 -1.06
CA MET A 39 14.81 -6.64 -1.47
C MET A 39 14.09 -7.31 -0.29
N ILE A 40 14.83 -7.88 0.68
CA ILE A 40 14.22 -8.45 1.89
C ILE A 40 13.58 -7.35 2.75
N LEU A 41 14.22 -6.18 2.84
CA LEU A 41 13.67 -5.03 3.56
C LEU A 41 12.45 -4.43 2.86
N ALA A 42 12.41 -4.42 1.53
CA ALA A 42 11.25 -3.97 0.77
C ALA A 42 10.01 -4.84 1.07
N VAL A 43 10.16 -6.17 1.08
CA VAL A 43 9.08 -7.08 1.49
C VAL A 43 8.65 -6.84 2.95
N ALA A 44 9.58 -6.52 3.84
CA ALA A 44 9.24 -6.17 5.22
C ALA A 44 8.45 -4.86 5.31
N LEU A 45 8.71 -3.89 4.42
CA LEU A 45 7.95 -2.65 4.37
C LEU A 45 6.49 -2.91 3.97
N ASP A 46 6.24 -3.84 3.06
CA ASP A 46 4.88 -4.29 2.74
C ASP A 46 4.19 -4.94 3.95
N SER A 47 4.87 -5.80 4.70
CA SER A 47 4.32 -6.33 5.96
C SER A 47 4.00 -5.23 6.97
N GLN A 48 4.81 -4.17 7.05
CA GLN A 48 4.50 -3.00 7.89
C GLN A 48 3.27 -2.24 7.40
N LYS A 49 3.10 -2.10 6.07
CA LYS A 49 1.89 -1.54 5.45
C LYS A 49 0.65 -2.35 5.85
N HIS A 50 0.73 -3.68 5.76
CA HIS A 50 -0.37 -4.58 6.14
C HIS A 50 -0.72 -4.47 7.62
N GLU A 51 0.30 -4.47 8.50
CA GLU A 51 0.12 -4.28 9.94
C GLU A 51 -0.64 -2.98 10.25
N THR A 52 -0.27 -1.90 9.58
CA THR A 52 -0.91 -0.58 9.73
C THR A 52 -2.39 -0.65 9.30
N MET A 53 -2.68 -1.27 8.15
CA MET A 53 -4.04 -1.41 7.63
C MET A 53 -4.92 -2.28 8.55
N LEU A 54 -4.40 -3.43 8.99
CA LEU A 54 -5.12 -4.33 9.91
C LEU A 54 -5.38 -3.67 11.27
N THR A 55 -4.40 -2.89 11.77
CA THR A 55 -4.56 -2.07 12.97
C THR A 55 -5.70 -1.06 12.79
N ALA A 56 -5.77 -0.36 11.65
CA ALA A 56 -6.87 0.57 11.37
C ALA A 56 -8.24 -0.13 11.35
N LEU A 57 -8.32 -1.33 10.75
CA LEU A 57 -9.56 -2.12 10.72
C LEU A 57 -10.00 -2.61 12.09
N ARG A 58 -9.07 -3.10 12.91
CA ARG A 58 -9.33 -3.46 14.31
C ARG A 58 -9.85 -2.24 15.06
N ASP A 59 -9.13 -1.12 14.99
CA ASP A 59 -9.41 0.07 15.78
C ASP A 59 -10.78 0.67 15.41
N ARG A 60 -11.16 0.64 14.12
CA ARG A 60 -12.50 1.02 13.65
C ARG A 60 -13.63 0.21 14.33
N LEU A 61 -13.39 -1.04 14.70
CA LEU A 61 -14.38 -1.89 15.36
C LEU A 61 -14.51 -1.60 16.86
N ILE A 62 -13.47 -1.06 17.51
CA ILE A 62 -13.41 -0.88 18.96
C ILE A 62 -13.49 0.57 19.43
N LEU A 63 -13.08 1.52 18.59
CA LEU A 63 -13.03 2.95 18.91
C LEU A 63 -14.16 3.71 18.18
N PRO A 64 -14.66 4.81 18.76
CA PRO A 64 -15.47 5.75 18.01
C PRO A 64 -14.64 6.38 16.89
N VAL A 65 -15.19 6.45 15.69
CA VAL A 65 -14.55 7.11 14.54
C VAL A 65 -14.91 8.60 14.61
N PRO A 66 -13.95 9.50 14.92
CA PRO A 66 -14.22 10.92 14.89
C PRO A 66 -14.49 11.37 13.45
N GLY A 67 -15.41 12.31 13.27
CA GLY A 67 -15.56 13.00 11.99
C GLY A 67 -14.31 13.83 11.69
N ILE A 68 -13.99 13.99 10.41
CA ILE A 68 -12.93 14.89 9.93
C ILE A 68 -13.54 16.29 9.83
N ASP A 69 -12.93 17.30 10.46
CA ASP A 69 -13.39 18.70 10.32
C ASP A 69 -12.98 19.28 8.96
N GLU A 70 -13.65 20.36 8.55
CA GLU A 70 -13.49 20.94 7.21
C GLU A 70 -12.08 21.51 6.95
N VAL A 71 -11.44 22.11 7.96
CA VAL A 71 -10.09 22.66 7.80
C VAL A 71 -9.08 21.54 7.63
N VAL A 72 -9.19 20.48 8.44
CA VAL A 72 -8.34 19.29 8.30
C VAL A 72 -8.62 18.56 6.98
N SER A 73 -9.87 18.55 6.50
CA SER A 73 -10.23 17.97 5.21
C SER A 73 -9.56 18.69 4.04
N ASP A 74 -9.49 20.02 4.07
CA ASP A 74 -8.84 20.82 3.03
C ASP A 74 -7.32 20.59 3.03
N GLU A 75 -6.68 20.61 4.21
CA GLU A 75 -5.24 20.33 4.35
C GLU A 75 -4.87 18.92 3.85
N ILE A 76 -5.69 17.91 4.20
CA ILE A 76 -5.52 16.55 3.70
C ILE A 76 -5.71 16.50 2.18
N GLY A 77 -6.72 17.20 1.67
CA GLY A 77 -7.00 17.29 0.23
C GLY A 77 -5.81 17.84 -0.55
N GLU A 78 -5.23 18.95 -0.11
CA GLU A 78 -4.05 19.55 -0.75
C GLU A 78 -2.85 18.60 -0.74
N ALA A 79 -2.55 17.98 0.41
CA ALA A 79 -1.44 17.04 0.52
C ALA A 79 -1.61 15.79 -0.37
N ILE A 80 -2.84 15.24 -0.45
CA ILE A 80 -3.13 14.10 -1.32
C ILE A 80 -3.02 14.51 -2.79
N GLN A 81 -3.50 15.69 -3.18
CA GLN A 81 -3.40 16.17 -4.55
C GLN A 81 -1.94 16.35 -4.99
N GLU A 82 -1.09 16.91 -4.12
CA GLU A 82 0.35 16.99 -4.39
C GLU A 82 0.96 15.60 -4.60
N HIS A 83 0.56 14.62 -3.79
CA HIS A 83 1.08 13.26 -3.90
C HIS A 83 0.63 12.56 -5.18
N ILE A 84 -0.62 12.72 -5.59
CA ILE A 84 -1.15 12.25 -6.89
C ILE A 84 -0.31 12.79 -8.06
N ASP A 85 0.05 14.07 -8.02
CA ASP A 85 0.85 14.70 -9.07
C ASP A 85 2.29 14.16 -9.12
N LEU A 86 2.89 13.88 -7.95
CA LEU A 86 4.20 13.26 -7.83
C LEU A 86 4.22 11.83 -8.37
N GLU A 87 3.21 11.02 -8.04
CA GLU A 87 3.10 9.65 -8.54
C GLU A 87 2.82 9.62 -10.05
N ALA A 88 1.99 10.52 -10.58
CA ALA A 88 1.77 10.64 -12.02
C ALA A 88 3.07 10.92 -12.78
N LYS A 89 3.94 11.76 -12.20
CA LYS A 89 5.27 12.05 -12.73
C LYS A 89 6.17 10.81 -12.66
N ALA A 90 6.18 10.10 -11.52
CA ALA A 90 6.97 8.89 -11.34
C ALA A 90 6.56 7.79 -12.34
N LEU A 91 5.25 7.54 -12.48
CA LEU A 91 4.68 6.59 -13.45
C LEU A 91 5.14 6.87 -14.86
N LYS A 92 5.09 8.14 -15.29
CA LYS A 92 5.57 8.53 -16.61
C LYS A 92 7.07 8.21 -16.77
N GLN A 93 7.88 8.56 -15.77
CA GLN A 93 9.33 8.32 -15.83
C GLN A 93 9.68 6.83 -15.86
N TYR A 94 9.02 6.01 -15.06
CA TYR A 94 9.22 4.55 -15.07
C TYR A 94 8.77 3.92 -16.38
N LYS A 95 7.62 4.35 -16.92
CA LYS A 95 7.13 3.89 -18.22
C LYS A 95 8.10 4.24 -19.35
N ASP A 96 8.51 5.52 -19.43
CA ASP A 96 9.48 5.98 -20.41
C ASP A 96 10.80 5.19 -20.30
N PHE A 97 11.25 4.90 -19.07
CA PHE A 97 12.45 4.08 -18.85
C PHE A 97 12.27 2.64 -19.35
N LEU A 98 11.16 1.99 -19.02
CA LEU A 98 10.84 0.61 -19.43
C LEU A 98 10.72 0.48 -20.95
N ASP A 99 10.12 1.46 -21.62
CA ASP A 99 9.92 1.48 -23.07
C ASP A 99 11.26 1.66 -23.83
N ASN A 100 12.21 2.40 -23.26
CA ASN A 100 13.53 2.63 -23.85
C ASN A 100 14.58 1.57 -23.48
N LEU A 101 14.23 0.60 -22.62
CA LEU A 101 15.11 -0.46 -22.15
C LEU A 101 15.26 -1.56 -23.22
N CYS A 102 15.97 -1.25 -24.31
CA CYS A 102 16.07 -2.12 -25.49
C CYS A 102 17.12 -3.25 -25.33
N CYS A 103 18.05 -3.17 -24.37
CA CYS A 103 19.16 -4.15 -24.24
C CYS A 103 19.73 -4.33 -22.80
N SER A 104 18.98 -4.02 -21.74
CA SER A 104 19.50 -4.03 -20.35
C SER A 104 19.18 -5.31 -19.59
N ASP A 105 20.01 -5.65 -18.59
CA ASP A 105 19.90 -6.80 -17.68
C ASP A 105 18.45 -7.04 -17.23
N ASP A 106 17.92 -8.24 -17.50
CA ASP A 106 16.52 -8.63 -17.25
C ASP A 106 16.08 -8.34 -15.80
N LYS A 107 17.02 -8.29 -14.86
CA LYS A 107 16.77 -8.04 -13.44
C LYS A 107 16.36 -6.61 -13.13
N GLU A 108 16.98 -5.61 -13.76
CA GLU A 108 16.62 -4.20 -13.54
C GLU A 108 15.21 -3.94 -14.06
N LYS A 109 14.88 -4.53 -15.21
CA LYS A 109 13.54 -4.46 -15.80
C LYS A 109 12.48 -5.02 -14.86
N ILE A 110 12.75 -6.16 -14.21
CA ILE A 110 11.84 -6.76 -13.23
C ILE A 110 11.59 -5.82 -12.05
N VAL A 111 12.65 -5.25 -11.47
CA VAL A 111 12.53 -4.34 -10.32
C VAL A 111 11.77 -3.07 -10.69
N ILE A 112 12.13 -2.41 -11.80
CA ILE A 112 11.45 -1.19 -12.24
C ILE A 112 9.98 -1.46 -12.61
N LYS A 113 9.68 -2.62 -13.20
CA LYS A 113 8.30 -3.02 -13.48
C LYS A 113 7.50 -3.23 -12.19
N ALA A 114 8.08 -3.87 -11.18
CA ALA A 114 7.43 -4.04 -9.88
C ALA A 114 7.14 -2.69 -9.19
N ILE A 115 8.09 -1.75 -9.23
CA ILE A 115 7.88 -0.39 -8.71
C ILE A 115 6.78 0.32 -9.50
N TYR A 116 6.83 0.30 -10.84
CA TYR A 116 5.81 0.92 -11.68
C TYR A 116 4.40 0.40 -11.35
N GLU A 117 4.23 -0.90 -11.19
CA GLU A 117 2.96 -1.52 -10.80
C GLU A 117 2.49 -1.09 -9.40
N ASP A 118 3.42 -0.84 -8.47
CA ASP A 118 3.11 -0.37 -7.12
C ASP A 118 2.64 1.09 -7.13
N GLU A 119 3.36 1.95 -7.86
CA GLU A 119 2.99 3.36 -8.03
C GLU A 119 1.63 3.51 -8.74
N GLN A 120 1.25 2.59 -9.64
CA GLN A 120 -0.08 2.63 -10.27
C GLN A 120 -1.19 2.43 -9.24
N ARG A 121 -0.99 1.46 -8.34
CA ARG A 121 -1.93 1.13 -7.27
C ARG A 121 -2.02 2.24 -6.24
N HIS A 122 -0.90 2.84 -5.84
CA HIS A 122 -0.90 3.99 -4.94
C HIS A 122 -1.64 5.19 -5.56
N HIS A 123 -1.42 5.46 -6.84
CA HIS A 123 -2.08 6.55 -7.55
C HIS A 123 -3.58 6.38 -7.67
N GLU A 124 -4.06 5.16 -7.86
CA GLU A 124 -5.49 4.85 -7.84
C GLU A 124 -6.09 5.03 -6.45
N LEU A 125 -5.42 4.52 -5.41
CA LEU A 125 -5.85 4.67 -4.02
C LEU A 125 -5.92 6.14 -3.60
N LEU A 126 -4.90 6.95 -3.88
CA LEU A 126 -4.89 8.36 -3.51
C LEU A 126 -5.98 9.16 -4.22
N ARG A 127 -6.22 8.92 -5.51
CA ARG A 127 -7.33 9.55 -6.23
C ARG A 127 -8.68 9.20 -5.61
N TRP A 128 -8.84 7.95 -5.18
CA TRP A 128 -10.04 7.52 -4.50
C TRP A 128 -10.19 8.23 -3.14
N ILE A 129 -9.14 8.26 -2.30
CA ILE A 129 -9.17 8.97 -1.01
C ILE A 129 -9.50 10.45 -1.20
N PHE A 130 -8.90 11.10 -2.21
CA PHE A 130 -9.15 12.50 -2.54
C PHE A 130 -10.64 12.76 -2.83
N LYS A 131 -11.28 11.91 -3.65
CA LYS A 131 -12.72 12.03 -3.93
C LYS A 131 -13.56 11.88 -2.66
N THR A 132 -13.27 10.87 -1.85
CA THR A 132 -13.99 10.59 -0.60
C THR A 132 -13.89 11.74 0.39
N ILE A 133 -12.68 12.29 0.60
CA ILE A 133 -12.43 13.34 1.60
C ILE A 133 -12.88 14.71 1.09
N VAL A 134 -12.46 15.09 -0.13
CA VAL A 134 -12.63 16.46 -0.64
C VAL A 134 -13.99 16.65 -1.31
N GLN A 135 -14.45 15.68 -2.11
CA GLN A 135 -15.71 15.83 -2.83
C GLN A 135 -16.93 15.51 -1.94
N LYS A 136 -16.69 15.00 -0.71
CA LYS A 136 -17.72 14.54 0.25
C LYS A 136 -18.75 13.62 -0.44
N GLU A 137 -18.37 12.99 -1.55
CA GLU A 137 -19.17 11.96 -2.19
C GLU A 137 -19.32 10.87 -1.14
N THR A 138 -20.55 10.67 -0.68
CA THR A 138 -20.85 9.64 0.32
C THR A 138 -20.76 8.30 -0.40
N LEU A 139 -19.54 7.86 -0.69
CA LEU A 139 -19.27 6.50 -1.12
C LEU A 139 -19.76 5.62 0.03
N ILE A 140 -20.72 4.75 -0.28
CA ILE A 140 -21.24 3.80 0.69
C ILE A 140 -20.04 2.96 1.10
N GLU A 141 -19.95 2.56 2.37
CA GLU A 141 -18.84 1.75 2.87
C GLU A 141 -18.53 0.56 1.94
N GLU A 142 -19.53 -0.01 1.28
CA GLU A 142 -19.40 -1.05 0.25
C GLU A 142 -18.66 -0.59 -1.03
N ASP A 143 -18.94 0.62 -1.54
CA ASP A 143 -18.20 1.24 -2.66
C ASP A 143 -16.73 1.53 -2.28
N ILE A 144 -16.48 1.82 -0.99
CA ILE A 144 -15.12 1.97 -0.43
C ILE A 144 -14.35 0.65 -0.50
N TRP A 145 -15.01 -0.46 -0.17
CA TRP A 145 -14.38 -1.78 -0.12
C TRP A 145 -14.15 -2.41 -1.50
N ASP A 146 -15.11 -2.26 -2.43
CA ASP A 146 -15.02 -2.86 -3.76
C ASP A 146 -13.90 -2.22 -4.62
N ASP A 147 -13.72 -0.90 -4.54
CA ASP A 147 -12.64 -0.19 -5.24
C ASP A 147 -11.26 -0.43 -4.58
N MET A 148 -11.18 -0.43 -3.23
CA MET A 148 -9.92 -0.69 -2.51
C MET A 148 -9.39 -2.11 -2.72
N TRP A 149 -10.28 -3.11 -2.82
CA TRP A 149 -9.88 -4.52 -2.80
C TRP A 149 -9.60 -5.10 -4.19
N THR A 150 -10.23 -4.55 -5.23
CA THR A 150 -10.01 -5.00 -6.62
C THR A 150 -8.59 -4.64 -7.10
N ASP A 151 -8.06 -3.48 -6.68
CA ASP A 151 -6.80 -2.96 -7.25
C ASP A 151 -5.58 -3.11 -6.32
N ALA A 152 -5.75 -3.11 -4.99
CA ALA A 152 -4.60 -3.15 -4.06
C ALA A 152 -4.03 -4.56 -3.78
N PHE A 153 -4.78 -5.63 -4.03
CA PHE A 153 -4.45 -6.99 -3.55
C PHE A 153 -4.42 -8.11 -4.62
N THR A 154 -4.69 -7.83 -5.90
CA THR A 154 -4.43 -8.78 -7.00
C THR A 154 -3.00 -8.54 -7.53
N HIS A 155 -1.95 -9.29 -7.19
CA HIS A 155 -1.82 -10.74 -7.17
C HIS A 155 -0.77 -11.22 -6.14
N GLY A 156 -1.13 -12.28 -5.44
CA GLY A 156 -0.21 -13.27 -4.87
C GLY A 156 -0.55 -14.67 -5.37
N THR A 157 -0.52 -14.90 -6.70
CA THR A 157 -0.28 -16.23 -7.30
C THR A 157 -0.17 -16.12 -8.84
N PRO A 158 1.03 -16.25 -9.41
CA PRO A 158 1.18 -16.84 -10.72
C PRO A 158 0.79 -18.33 -10.61
N GLY A 159 0.00 -18.81 -11.57
CA GLY A 159 -0.80 -20.03 -11.47
C GLY A 159 -0.07 -21.35 -11.22
N GLY A 160 -0.88 -22.37 -10.90
CA GLY A 160 -0.52 -23.79 -10.97
C GLY A 160 -0.56 -24.52 -9.64
#